data_AF-A0A7J4M8M8-F1
#
_entry.id   AF-A0A7J4M8M8-F1
#
_cell.length_a   1.000
_cell.length_b   1.000
_cell.length_c   1.000
_cell.angle_alpha   90.00
_cell.angle_beta   90.00
_cell.angle_gamma   90.00
#
_symmetry.space_group_name_H-M   'P 1'
#
loop_
_entity.id
_entity.type
_entity.pdbx_description
1 polymer ?
#
loop_
_entity_poly.entity_id
_entity_poly.type
_entity_poly.pdbx_seq_one_letter_code
_entity_poly.pdbx_strand_id
1 'polypeptide(L)'
;MGWRLPWKRRSGTHDRNPPIRRDTRAWLAALREVCERHFDRPQAGRMRVRELQVEWREATSEGILEEAGHFGLERRAYRLLNGDDEAWLRWLDDLEFWQPGWNPDQGDEQA
;
A
#
# COMPACT_ATOMS: atom_id res chain seq x y z
N MET A 1 -47.81 16.88 -27.20
CA MET A 1 -46.34 17.02 -27.31
C MET A 1 -45.75 17.08 -25.92
N GLY A 2 -44.79 16.21 -25.60
CA GLY A 2 -43.83 16.38 -24.50
C GLY A 2 -44.24 15.92 -23.11
N TRP A 3 -44.29 14.60 -22.87
CA TRP A 3 -44.23 14.03 -21.53
C TRP A 3 -42.76 13.84 -21.08
N ARG A 4 -42.46 14.25 -19.83
CA ARG A 4 -41.28 13.97 -18.94
C ARG A 4 -39.96 14.71 -19.27
N LEU A 5 -39.17 15.18 -18.28
CA LEU A 5 -38.26 14.47 -17.34
C LEU A 5 -37.66 15.49 -16.30
N PRO A 6 -36.80 15.12 -15.34
CA PRO A 6 -36.95 14.12 -14.29
C PRO A 6 -36.71 14.71 -12.88
N TRP A 7 -37.37 14.09 -11.91
CA TRP A 7 -37.03 14.10 -10.49
C TRP A 7 -35.49 14.07 -10.28
N LYS A 8 -34.88 15.13 -9.73
CA LYS A 8 -33.54 15.06 -9.14
C LYS A 8 -33.63 14.48 -7.73
N ARG A 9 -33.26 13.21 -7.57
CA ARG A 9 -33.08 12.61 -6.24
C ARG A 9 -31.59 12.74 -5.97
N ARG A 10 -31.20 13.78 -5.23
CA ARG A 10 -29.87 13.79 -4.61
C ARG A 10 -29.89 12.64 -3.61
N SER A 11 -29.27 11.51 -3.97
CA SER A 11 -28.94 10.45 -3.02
C SER A 11 -27.85 11.00 -2.10
N GLY A 12 -28.30 11.74 -1.09
CA GLY A 12 -27.48 12.07 0.06
C GLY A 12 -27.40 10.83 0.94
N THR A 13 -26.33 10.07 0.77
CA THR A 13 -25.73 9.27 1.84
C THR A 13 -24.23 9.45 1.69
N HIS A 14 -23.77 10.64 2.10
CA HIS A 14 -22.41 10.75 2.58
C HIS A 14 -22.39 9.97 3.89
N ASP A 15 -21.98 8.71 3.82
CA ASP A 15 -21.72 7.91 5.02
C ASP A 15 -20.73 8.71 5.87
N ARG A 16 -21.22 9.23 6.99
CA ARG A 16 -20.46 10.14 7.86
C ARG A 16 -19.40 9.39 8.67
N ASN A 17 -19.30 8.07 8.51
CA ASN A 17 -18.26 7.28 9.14
C ASN A 17 -17.83 6.13 8.20
N PRO A 18 -17.02 6.41 7.17
CA PRO A 18 -16.44 5.33 6.38
C PRO A 18 -15.71 4.36 7.33
N PRO A 19 -15.81 3.03 7.15
CA PRO A 19 -14.95 2.10 7.88
C PRO A 19 -13.51 2.58 7.71
N ILE A 20 -12.75 2.66 8.82
CA ILE A 20 -11.43 3.29 8.90
C ILE A 20 -10.63 2.98 7.63
N ARG A 21 -10.62 3.93 6.68
CA ARG A 21 -9.95 3.74 5.40
C ARG A 21 -8.46 3.80 5.69
N ARG A 22 -7.73 2.74 5.33
CA ARG A 22 -6.26 2.77 5.41
C ARG A 22 -5.75 3.75 4.36
N ASP A 23 -5.17 4.85 4.81
CA ASP A 23 -4.35 5.70 3.97
C ASP A 23 -3.01 5.01 3.63
N THR A 24 -2.24 5.57 2.71
CA THR A 24 -0.94 5.01 2.29
C THR A 24 0.00 4.76 3.48
N ARG A 25 -0.06 5.61 4.51
CA ARG A 25 0.75 5.47 5.74
C ARG A 25 0.34 4.25 6.55
N ALA A 26 -0.96 4.00 6.69
CA ALA A 26 -1.47 2.82 7.38
C ALA A 26 -1.09 1.52 6.63
N TRP A 27 -1.09 1.54 5.29
CA TRP A 27 -0.59 0.40 4.49
C TRP A 27 0.91 0.18 4.66
N LEU A 28 1.71 1.26 4.67
CA LEU A 28 3.15 1.18 4.90
C LEU A 28 3.47 0.65 6.30
N ALA A 29 2.73 1.10 7.32
CA ALA A 29 2.84 0.59 8.68
C ALA A 29 2.46 -0.89 8.76
N ALA A 30 1.38 -1.31 8.09
CA ALA A 30 0.98 -2.72 8.03
C ALA A 30 2.03 -3.60 7.34
N LEU A 31 2.64 -3.11 6.24
CA LEU A 31 3.74 -3.79 5.57
C LEU A 31 4.94 -3.95 6.51
N ARG A 32 5.32 -2.89 7.21
CA ARG A 32 6.41 -2.90 8.19
C ARG A 32 6.13 -3.87 9.34
N GLU A 33 4.93 -3.84 9.92
CA GLU A 33 4.51 -4.74 11.00
C GLU A 33 4.55 -6.22 10.56
N VAL A 34 4.15 -6.52 9.33
CA VAL A 34 4.28 -7.87 8.76
C VAL A 34 5.74 -8.28 8.70
N CYS A 35 6.63 -7.38 8.26
CA CYS A 35 8.05 -7.65 8.15
C CYS A 35 8.67 -7.89 9.53
N GLU A 36 8.44 -6.99 10.49
CA GLU A 36 8.95 -7.05 11.86
C GLU A 36 8.46 -8.29 12.61
N ARG A 37 7.19 -8.70 12.44
CA ARG A 37 6.66 -9.93 13.07
C ARG A 37 7.27 -11.23 12.52
N HIS A 38 7.87 -11.18 11.34
CA HIS A 38 8.45 -12.33 10.66
C HIS A 38 9.95 -12.13 10.38
N PHE A 39 10.65 -11.37 11.25
CA PHE A 39 12.09 -11.17 11.13
C PHE A 39 12.86 -12.50 11.21
N ASP A 40 12.38 -13.46 12.02
CA ASP A 40 12.97 -14.78 12.24
C ASP A 40 12.48 -15.82 11.21
N ARG A 41 11.43 -15.50 10.45
CA ARG A 41 10.84 -16.38 9.43
C ARG A 41 10.53 -15.62 8.14
N PRO A 42 11.56 -15.15 7.40
CA PRO A 42 11.36 -14.31 6.21
C PRO A 42 10.46 -14.93 5.16
N GLN A 43 10.54 -16.24 4.93
CA GLN A 43 9.66 -16.96 3.99
C GLN A 43 8.17 -16.77 4.34
N ALA A 44 7.80 -16.88 5.62
CA ALA A 44 6.43 -16.65 6.07
C ALA A 44 6.03 -15.17 5.96
N GLY A 45 6.96 -14.26 6.26
CA GLY A 45 6.79 -12.83 6.03
C GLY A 45 6.49 -12.50 4.57
N ARG A 46 7.24 -13.06 3.62
CA ARG A 46 7.02 -12.89 2.17
C ARG A 46 5.63 -13.38 1.74
N MET A 47 5.15 -14.49 2.28
CA MET A 47 3.77 -14.94 2.02
C MET A 47 2.75 -13.90 2.48
N ARG A 48 2.91 -13.34 3.68
CA ARG A 48 2.00 -12.30 4.17
C ARG A 48 2.12 -10.98 3.41
N VAL A 49 3.31 -10.64 2.88
CA VAL A 49 3.49 -9.50 1.95
C VAL A 49 2.73 -9.73 0.65
N ARG A 50 2.68 -10.95 0.10
CA ARG A 50 1.84 -11.28 -1.07
C ARG A 50 0.36 -11.10 -0.77
N GLU A 51 -0.10 -11.46 0.42
CA GLU A 51 -1.50 -11.25 0.83
C GLU A 51 -1.81 -9.75 0.91
N LEU A 52 -0.93 -8.95 1.53
CA LEU A 52 -1.06 -7.49 1.53
C LEU A 52 -1.10 -6.90 0.11
N GLN A 53 -0.33 -7.47 -0.85
CA GLN A 53 -0.41 -7.06 -2.26
C GLN A 53 -1.81 -7.22 -2.84
N VAL A 54 -2.53 -8.28 -2.49
CA VAL A 54 -3.92 -8.46 -2.93
C VAL A 54 -4.80 -7.39 -2.29
N GLU A 55 -4.73 -7.23 -0.96
CA GLU A 55 -5.58 -6.30 -0.21
C GLU A 55 -5.42 -4.85 -0.70
N TRP A 56 -4.20 -4.34 -0.91
CA TRP A 56 -4.03 -2.96 -1.37
C TRP A 56 -4.32 -2.76 -2.85
N ARG A 57 -4.25 -3.81 -3.68
CA ARG A 57 -4.65 -3.73 -5.11
C ARG A 57 -6.15 -3.59 -5.23
N GLU A 58 -6.90 -4.31 -4.41
CA GLU A 58 -8.35 -4.13 -4.25
C GLU A 58 -8.67 -2.71 -3.75
N ALA A 59 -7.99 -2.24 -2.70
CA ALA A 59 -8.18 -0.87 -2.22
C ALA A 59 -7.85 0.19 -3.29
N THR A 60 -6.88 -0.07 -4.17
CA THR A 60 -6.54 0.83 -5.29
C THR A 60 -7.63 0.80 -6.37
N SER A 61 -8.17 -0.38 -6.72
CA SER A 61 -9.23 -0.49 -7.73
C SER A 61 -10.56 0.13 -7.28
N GLU A 62 -10.81 0.17 -5.96
CA GLU A 62 -11.93 0.88 -5.34
C GLU A 62 -11.70 2.39 -5.16
N GLY A 63 -10.52 2.90 -5.51
CA GLY A 63 -10.14 4.32 -5.35
C GLY A 63 -9.94 4.75 -3.90
N ILE A 64 -9.71 3.80 -2.98
CA ILE A 64 -9.41 4.07 -1.57
C ILE A 64 -7.92 4.41 -1.39
N LEU A 65 -7.05 3.72 -2.12
CA LEU A 65 -5.60 3.98 -2.16
C LEU A 65 -5.23 4.73 -3.44
N GLU A 66 -4.54 5.86 -3.29
CA GLU A 66 -4.03 6.62 -4.43
C GLU A 66 -2.92 5.86 -5.17
N GLU A 67 -2.88 6.02 -6.50
CA GLU A 67 -1.96 5.30 -7.38
C GLU A 67 -0.48 5.52 -7.01
N ALA A 68 -0.11 6.74 -6.62
CA ALA A 68 1.24 7.06 -6.15
C ALA A 68 1.61 6.28 -4.87
N GLY A 69 0.66 6.12 -3.95
CA GLY A 69 0.83 5.31 -2.75
C GLY A 69 0.95 3.82 -3.07
N HIS A 70 0.10 3.34 -3.96
CA HIS A 70 0.15 1.97 -4.47
C HIS A 70 1.52 1.62 -5.09
N PHE A 71 2.03 2.45 -6.00
CA PHE A 71 3.36 2.25 -6.60
C PHE A 71 4.48 2.24 -5.56
N GLY A 72 4.41 3.13 -4.56
CA GLY A 72 5.36 3.17 -3.47
C GLY A 72 5.41 1.87 -2.65
N LEU A 73 4.25 1.24 -2.44
CA LEU A 73 4.14 -0.06 -1.76
C LEU A 73 4.59 -1.22 -2.65
N GLU A 74 4.23 -1.23 -3.93
CA GLU A 74 4.64 -2.27 -4.88
C GLU A 74 6.16 -2.31 -5.07
N ARG A 75 6.84 -1.16 -5.16
CA ARG A 75 8.31 -1.11 -5.25
C ARG A 75 9.00 -1.74 -4.03
N ARG A 76 8.47 -1.47 -2.84
CA ARG A 76 8.98 -2.06 -1.59
C ARG A 76 8.71 -3.55 -1.53
N ALA A 77 7.49 -3.96 -1.83
CA ALA A 77 7.10 -5.36 -1.88
C ALA A 77 7.99 -6.13 -2.88
N TYR A 78 8.28 -5.55 -4.04
CA TYR A 78 9.19 -6.16 -5.02
C TYR A 78 10.57 -6.48 -4.40
N ARG A 79 11.18 -5.55 -3.66
CA ARG A 79 12.48 -5.77 -3.00
C ARG A 79 12.39 -6.85 -1.92
N LEU A 80 11.35 -6.80 -1.08
CA LEU A 80 11.11 -7.76 0.00
C LEU A 80 10.85 -9.18 -0.52
N LEU A 81 10.16 -9.31 -1.66
CA LEU A 81 9.75 -10.59 -2.23
C LEU A 81 10.83 -11.27 -3.08
N ASN A 82 11.73 -10.49 -3.69
CA ASN A 82 12.79 -11.03 -4.55
C ASN A 82 14.17 -11.10 -3.85
N GLY A 83 14.30 -10.55 -2.65
CA GLY A 83 15.51 -10.67 -1.84
C GLY A 83 15.60 -11.99 -1.08
N ASP A 84 16.82 -12.39 -0.73
CA ASP A 84 17.10 -13.49 0.20
C ASP A 84 16.82 -13.07 1.67
N ASP A 85 17.03 -14.00 2.59
CA ASP A 85 16.71 -13.82 4.01
C ASP A 85 17.59 -12.75 4.67
N GLU A 86 18.84 -12.59 4.21
CA GLU A 86 19.71 -11.50 4.66
C GLU A 86 19.26 -10.14 4.11
N ALA A 87 18.87 -10.08 2.83
CA ALA A 87 18.29 -8.87 2.24
C ALA A 87 17.00 -8.46 2.95
N TRP A 88 16.16 -9.42 3.35
CA TRP A 88 14.98 -9.14 4.16
C TRP A 88 15.34 -8.36 5.41
N LEU A 89 16.26 -8.89 6.23
CA LEU A 89 16.71 -8.23 7.46
C LEU A 89 17.33 -6.85 7.19
N ARG A 90 18.14 -6.72 6.14
CA ARG A 90 18.71 -5.43 5.73
C ARG A 90 17.63 -4.38 5.44
N TRP A 91 16.54 -4.76 4.76
CA TRP A 91 15.43 -3.83 4.50
C TRP A 91 14.62 -3.49 5.75
N LEU A 92 14.54 -4.39 6.74
CA LEU A 92 13.92 -4.05 8.04
C LEU A 92 14.71 -2.94 8.75
N ASP A 93 16.03 -3.01 8.69
CA ASP A 93 16.93 -2.07 9.38
C ASP A 93 17.12 -0.73 8.62
N ASP A 94 16.73 -0.67 7.34
CA ASP A 94 16.81 0.54 6.53
C ASP A 94 15.67 1.51 6.85
N LEU A 95 15.96 2.55 7.64
CA LEU A 95 14.97 3.57 8.00
C LEU A 95 14.49 4.40 6.80
N GLU A 96 15.34 4.64 5.79
CA GLU A 96 14.98 5.40 4.59
C GLU A 96 13.99 4.62 3.73
N PHE A 97 14.16 3.30 3.63
CA PHE A 97 13.21 2.39 2.98
C PHE A 97 11.78 2.55 3.53
N TRP A 98 11.63 2.85 4.82
CA TRP A 98 10.32 3.03 5.46
C TRP A 98 9.81 4.49 5.45
N GLN A 99 10.52 5.44 4.86
CA GLN A 99 10.06 6.83 4.77
C GLN A 99 9.03 7.03 3.64
N PRO A 100 7.96 7.82 3.86
CA PRO A 100 7.10 8.26 2.76
C PRO A 100 7.91 8.92 1.64
N GLY A 101 7.58 8.64 0.38
CA GLY A 101 8.29 9.22 -0.77
C GLY A 101 9.57 8.50 -1.18
N TRP A 102 10.02 7.46 -0.46
CA TRP A 102 11.16 6.65 -0.88
C TRP A 102 11.05 6.19 -2.34
N ASN A 103 12.14 6.37 -3.06
CA ASN A 103 12.30 5.96 -4.43
C ASN A 103 13.74 5.45 -4.62
N PRO A 104 13.94 4.18 -5.02
CA PRO A 104 15.28 3.61 -5.17
C PRO A 104 16.14 4.34 -6.21
N ASP A 105 15.53 4.99 -7.20
CA ASP A 105 16.25 5.61 -8.31
C ASP A 105 16.66 7.08 -8.03
N GLN A 106 16.32 7.64 -6.85
CA GLN A 106 16.70 9.02 -6.51
C GLN A 106 18.12 9.17 -5.94
N GLY A 107 18.79 8.06 -5.63
CA GLY A 107 20.18 8.07 -5.16
C GLY A 107 21.22 8.27 -6.25
N ASP A 108 20.89 8.00 -7.52
CA ASP A 108 21.85 7.95 -8.63
C ASP A 108 22.06 9.30 -9.33
N GLU A 109 21.25 10.32 -9.02
CA GLU A 109 21.31 11.64 -9.69
C GLU A 109 22.27 12.63 -9.00
N GLN A 110 23.04 12.16 -8.01
CA GLN A 110 24.01 12.94 -7.22
C GLN A 110 25.42 12.33 -7.20
N ALA A 111 25.72 11.36 -8.07
CA ALA A 111 27.04 10.71 -8.19
C ALA A 111 27.84 11.21 -9.39
#